data_AF-A0A1W9X6Z5-F1
#
_entry.id   AF-A0A1W9X6Z5-F1
#
_cell.length_a   1.000
_cell.length_b   1.000
_cell.length_c   1.000
_cell.angle_alpha   90.00
_cell.angle_beta   90.00
_cell.angle_gamma   90.00
#
_symmetry.space_group_name_H-M   'P 1'
#
loop_
_entity.id
_entity.type
_entity.pdbx_description
1 polymer ?
#
loop_
_entity_poly.entity_id
_entity_poly.type
_entity_poly.pdbx_seq_one_letter_code
_entity_poly.pdbx_strand_id
1 'polypeptide(L)'
;MALFSGSADEAVKAGIDMLYQLKTYNEQRKIENDVPIQIGIGINTGSLMLGTVGGHKRMDGTVISDAVNLASRLEGLTKNYGVSLLISHQTYSRLHNPADYAIRMIDQVKVKGKSQLILWLTFT
;
A
#
# COMPACT_ATOMS: atom_id res chain seq x y z
N MET A 1 -8.77 1.02 4.18
CA MET A 1 -7.97 2.19 3.74
C MET A 1 -7.47 2.92 4.99
N ALA A 2 -6.20 3.32 5.01
CA ALA A 2 -5.60 4.11 6.10
C ALA A 2 -4.87 5.31 5.49
N LEU A 3 -4.81 6.42 6.22
CA LEU A 3 -4.07 7.62 5.83
C LEU A 3 -2.99 7.91 6.89
N PHE A 4 -1.79 8.21 6.42
CA PHE A 4 -0.67 8.62 7.26
C PHE A 4 -0.38 10.08 6.96
N SER A 5 -0.45 10.94 7.98
CA SER A 5 -0.06 12.35 7.89
C SER A 5 1.43 12.57 8.17
N GLY A 6 2.11 11.56 8.72
CA GLY A 6 3.54 11.59 9.01
C GLY A 6 4.40 11.19 7.81
N SER A 7 5.52 10.53 8.09
CA SER A 7 6.51 10.15 7.09
C SER A 7 6.08 8.97 6.20
N ALA A 8 6.68 8.84 5.01
CA ALA A 8 6.49 7.65 4.18
C ALA A 8 6.95 6.37 4.90
N ASP A 9 7.97 6.48 5.74
CA ASP A 9 8.48 5.39 6.58
C ASP A 9 7.43 4.80 7.51
N GLU A 10 6.57 5.62 8.13
CA GLU A 10 5.50 5.11 9.01
C GLU A 10 4.53 4.20 8.26
N ALA A 11 4.13 4.59 7.04
CA ALA A 11 3.24 3.79 6.22
C ALA A 11 3.91 2.47 5.78
N VAL A 12 5.18 2.53 5.37
CA VAL A 12 5.94 1.34 4.93
C VAL A 12 6.19 0.39 6.10
N LYS A 13 6.62 0.89 7.26
CA LYS A 13 6.81 0.10 8.48
C LYS A 13 5.50 -0.55 8.93
N ALA A 14 4.40 0.20 8.96
CA ALA A 14 3.10 -0.36 9.30
C ALA A 14 2.69 -1.50 8.34
N GLY A 15 2.93 -1.33 7.03
CA GLY A 15 2.68 -2.38 6.04
C GLY A 15 3.52 -3.64 6.26
N ILE A 16 4.81 -3.46 6.58
CA ILE A 16 5.73 -4.56 6.90
C ILE A 16 5.29 -5.27 8.19
N ASP A 17 4.99 -4.52 9.25
CA ASP A 17 4.57 -5.05 10.54
C ASP A 17 3.27 -5.85 10.40
N MET A 18 2.32 -5.39 9.58
CA MET A 18 1.10 -6.14 9.26
C MET A 18 1.40 -7.49 8.62
N LEU A 19 2.37 -7.57 7.69
CA LEU A 19 2.78 -8.83 7.07
C LEU A 19 3.47 -9.77 8.07
N TYR A 20 4.30 -9.22 8.96
CA TYR A 20 4.94 -10.00 10.02
C TYR A 20 3.91 -10.60 10.99
N GLN A 21 2.95 -9.79 11.44
CA GLN A 21 1.88 -10.26 12.32
C GLN A 21 0.98 -11.28 11.63
N LEU A 22 0.69 -11.09 10.33
CA LEU A 22 -0.08 -12.06 9.56
C LEU A 22 0.67 -13.39 9.42
N LYS A 23 2.00 -13.37 9.25
CA LYS A 23 2.82 -14.58 9.22
C LYS A 23 2.68 -15.37 10.52
N THR A 24 2.87 -14.71 11.67
CA THR A 24 2.68 -15.31 13.01
C THR A 24 1.26 -15.86 13.17
N TYR A 25 0.25 -15.12 12.74
CA TYR A 25 -1.14 -15.57 12.81
C TYR A 25 -1.39 -16.81 11.94
N ASN A 26 -0.81 -16.85 10.74
CA ASN A 26 -0.92 -18.00 9.85
C ASN A 26 -0.20 -19.25 10.37
N GLU A 27 0.85 -19.10 11.19
CA GLU A 27 1.48 -20.24 11.87
C GLU A 27 0.49 -20.92 12.82
N GLN A 28 -0.30 -20.14 13.57
CA GLN A 28 -1.36 -20.67 14.43
C GLN A 28 -2.47 -21.34 13.61
N ARG A 29 -2.94 -20.68 12.54
CA ARG A 29 -3.95 -21.28 11.63
C ARG A 29 -3.50 -22.62 11.07
N LYS A 30 -2.21 -22.74 10.72
CA LYS A 30 -1.65 -23.99 10.21
C LYS A 30 -1.71 -25.11 11.25
N ILE A 31 -1.50 -24.82 12.54
CA ILE A 31 -1.66 -25.80 13.63
C ILE A 31 -3.13 -26.25 13.74
N GLU A 32 -4.06 -25.34 13.50
CA GLU A 32 -5.50 -25.58 13.56
C GLU A 32 -6.05 -26.25 12.28
N ASN A 33 -5.20 -26.60 11.30
CA ASN A 33 -5.58 -27.07 9.96
C ASN A 33 -6.46 -26.08 9.16
N ASP A 34 -6.36 -24.80 9.50
CA ASP A 34 -7.04 -23.71 8.84
C ASP A 34 -6.23 -23.19 7.64
N VAL A 35 -6.93 -22.71 6.61
CA VAL A 35 -6.29 -22.13 5.43
C VAL A 35 -5.58 -20.82 5.80
N PRO A 36 -4.31 -20.62 5.39
CA PRO A 36 -3.59 -19.36 5.60
C PRO A 36 -4.27 -18.18 4.89
N ILE A 37 -4.26 -17.03 5.55
CA ILE A 37 -4.78 -15.78 5.00
C ILE A 37 -3.67 -15.08 4.23
N GLN A 38 -4.02 -14.52 3.07
CA GLN A 38 -3.13 -13.70 2.25
C GLN A 38 -3.72 -12.29 2.11
N ILE A 39 -2.86 -11.29 2.19
CA ILE A 39 -3.24 -9.87 2.00
C ILE A 39 -2.32 -9.22 0.98
N GLY A 40 -2.88 -8.25 0.25
CA GLY A 40 -2.13 -7.30 -0.57
C GLY A 40 -2.15 -5.93 0.07
N ILE A 41 -1.01 -5.22 0.03
CA ILE A 41 -0.87 -3.86 0.54
C ILE A 41 -0.31 -2.98 -0.57
N GLY A 42 -1.00 -1.89 -0.87
CA GLY A 42 -0.57 -0.86 -1.82
C GLY A 42 -0.36 0.48 -1.11
N ILE A 43 0.83 1.06 -1.21
CA ILE A 43 1.17 2.33 -0.58
C ILE A 43 1.56 3.36 -1.63
N ASN A 44 0.91 4.52 -1.57
CA ASN A 44 1.25 5.66 -2.41
C ASN A 44 1.36 6.93 -1.58
N THR A 45 2.28 7.81 -1.97
CA THR A 45 2.41 9.14 -1.38
C THR A 45 2.05 10.20 -2.40
N GLY A 46 1.12 11.07 -2.05
CA GLY A 46 0.68 12.15 -2.92
C GLY A 46 -0.26 13.10 -2.20
N SER A 47 -0.51 14.25 -2.82
CA SER A 47 -1.45 15.23 -2.30
C SER A 47 -2.87 14.65 -2.34
N LEU A 48 -3.62 14.88 -1.27
CA LEU A 48 -5.04 14.57 -1.20
C LEU A 48 -5.77 15.80 -0.67
N MET A 49 -6.96 16.05 -1.21
CA MET A 49 -7.89 17.01 -0.63
C MET A 49 -8.88 16.20 0.20
N LEU A 50 -8.91 16.48 1.50
CA LEU A 50 -9.88 15.88 2.40
C LEU A 50 -11.08 16.84 2.50
N GLY A 51 -12.24 16.40 2.01
CA GLY A 51 -13.48 17.15 2.09
C GLY A 51 -14.65 16.23 2.39
N THR A 52 -15.68 16.73 3.06
CA THR A 52 -16.94 16.03 3.25
C THR A 52 -17.74 16.06 1.96
N VAL A 53 -17.97 14.89 1.35
CA VAL A 53 -18.84 14.75 0.17
C VAL A 53 -20.14 14.09 0.62
N GLY A 54 -21.20 14.87 0.80
CA GLY A 54 -22.51 14.35 1.20
C GLY A 54 -23.59 15.44 1.35
N GLY A 55 -24.83 15.11 0.97
CA GLY A 55 -26.01 15.94 1.27
C GLY A 55 -26.56 15.66 2.68
N HIS A 56 -27.40 16.57 3.19
CA HIS A 56 -27.92 16.68 4.58
C HIS A 56 -28.35 15.39 5.34
N LYS A 57 -28.45 14.22 4.70
CA LYS A 57 -28.86 12.93 5.33
C LYS A 57 -27.78 11.84 5.38
N ARG A 58 -26.62 12.00 4.71
CA ARG A 58 -25.48 11.06 4.79
C ARG A 58 -24.16 11.80 4.57
N MET A 59 -23.35 11.93 5.62
CA MET A 59 -21.97 12.38 5.51
C MET A 59 -21.06 11.15 5.44
N ASP A 60 -20.78 10.68 4.23
CA ASP A 60 -19.73 9.69 4.01
C ASP A 60 -18.44 10.44 3.65
N GLY A 61 -17.42 10.33 4.51
CA GLY A 61 -16.10 10.89 4.24
C GLY A 61 -15.44 10.18 3.07
N THR A 62 -15.72 10.61 1.83
CA THR A 62 -15.14 10.02 0.63
C THR A 62 -13.89 10.79 0.23
N VAL A 63 -12.72 10.13 0.30
CA VAL A 63 -11.46 10.72 -0.20
C VAL A 63 -11.39 10.51 -1.70
N ILE A 64 -11.83 11.51 -2.47
CA ILE A 64 -11.67 11.52 -3.92
C ILE A 64 -10.31 12.15 -4.22
N SER A 65 -9.27 11.33 -4.31
CA SER A 65 -7.95 11.78 -4.77
C SER A 65 -7.31 10.73 -5.66
N ASP A 66 -6.67 11.18 -6.73
CA ASP A 66 -5.82 10.36 -7.58
C ASP A 66 -4.75 9.61 -6.79
N ALA A 67 -4.29 10.16 -5.66
CA ALA A 67 -3.33 9.51 -4.78
C ALA A 67 -3.91 8.25 -4.10
N VAL A 68 -5.18 8.29 -3.71
CA VAL A 68 -5.89 7.16 -3.09
C VAL A 68 -6.22 6.10 -4.13
N ASN A 69 -6.70 6.52 -5.31
CA ASN A 69 -6.96 5.61 -6.42
C ASN A 69 -5.69 4.87 -6.85
N LEU A 70 -4.54 5.56 -6.84
CA LEU A 70 -3.25 4.93 -7.11
C LEU A 70 -2.87 3.90 -6.04
N ALA A 71 -3.04 4.20 -4.75
CA ALA A 71 -2.78 3.24 -3.68
C ALA A 71 -3.64 1.96 -3.82
N SER A 72 -4.95 2.12 -4.09
CA SER A 72 -5.86 0.98 -4.33
C SER A 72 -5.45 0.18 -5.57
N ARG A 73 -5.00 0.85 -6.64
CA ARG A 73 -4.49 0.15 -7.82
C ARG A 73 -3.22 -0.64 -7.54
N LEU A 74 -2.31 -0.09 -6.72
CA LEU A 74 -1.11 -0.81 -6.30
C LEU A 74 -1.46 -2.06 -5.50
N GLU A 75 -2.45 -1.98 -4.60
CA GLU A 75 -2.97 -3.16 -3.89
C GLU A 75 -3.51 -4.21 -4.88
N GLY A 76 -4.31 -3.81 -5.87
CA GLY A 76 -4.79 -4.76 -6.88
C GLY A 76 -3.66 -5.41 -7.70
N LEU A 77 -2.57 -4.68 -7.95
CA LEU A 77 -1.40 -5.20 -8.68
C LEU A 77 -0.58 -6.21 -7.88
N THR A 78 -0.69 -6.26 -6.55
CA THR A 78 0.07 -7.21 -5.73
C THR A 78 -0.22 -8.65 -6.16
N LYS A 79 -1.49 -8.95 -6.50
CA LYS A 79 -1.95 -10.24 -7.01
C LYS A 79 -1.31 -10.60 -8.35
N ASN A 80 -1.18 -9.63 -9.24
CA ASN A 80 -0.60 -9.85 -10.56
C ASN A 80 0.91 -10.10 -10.51
N TYR A 81 1.60 -9.42 -9.60
CA TYR A 81 3.05 -9.59 -9.41
C TYR A 81 3.42 -10.70 -8.42
N GLY A 82 2.44 -11.29 -7.72
CA GLY A 82 2.68 -12.37 -6.75
C GLY A 82 3.42 -11.90 -5.49
N VAL A 83 3.16 -10.67 -5.06
CA VAL A 83 3.83 -10.02 -3.92
C VAL A 83 2.80 -9.58 -2.89
N SER A 84 3.21 -9.29 -1.65
CA SER A 84 2.27 -8.88 -0.61
C SER A 84 2.25 -7.36 -0.35
N LEU A 85 3.29 -6.63 -0.75
CA LEU A 85 3.42 -5.19 -0.51
C LEU A 85 4.04 -4.49 -1.73
N LEU A 86 3.37 -3.46 -2.23
CA LEU A 86 3.84 -2.62 -3.32
C LEU A 86 3.80 -1.16 -2.92
N ILE A 87 4.88 -0.44 -3.23
CA ILE A 87 4.97 0.99 -2.98
C ILE A 87 5.19 1.74 -4.30
N SER A 88 4.59 2.93 -4.39
CA SER A 88 4.81 3.85 -5.49
C SER A 88 6.24 4.40 -5.49
N HIS A 89 6.71 4.88 -6.65
CA HIS A 89 7.93 5.66 -6.73
C HIS A 89 7.94 6.86 -5.78
N GLN A 90 6.80 7.56 -5.65
CA GLN A 90 6.67 8.72 -4.78
C GLN A 90 6.90 8.36 -3.31
N THR A 91 6.40 7.20 -2.88
CA THR A 91 6.65 6.66 -1.54
C THR A 91 8.13 6.33 -1.38
N TYR A 92 8.71 5.59 -2.32
CA TYR A 92 10.13 5.23 -2.30
C TYR A 92 11.04 6.47 -2.20
N SER A 93 10.78 7.50 -3.02
CA SER A 93 11.56 8.76 -3.04
C SER A 93 11.47 9.58 -1.75
N ARG A 94 10.49 9.28 -0.88
CA ARG A 94 10.23 9.99 0.37
C ARG A 94 10.62 9.19 1.60
N LEU A 95 11.17 7.99 1.43
CA LEU A 95 11.78 7.25 2.53
C LEU A 95 13.05 7.98 2.96
N HIS A 96 13.26 8.12 4.27
CA HIS A 96 14.46 8.80 4.78
C HIS A 96 15.74 8.03 4.43
N ASN A 97 15.71 6.71 4.58
CA ASN A 97 16.82 5.83 4.22
C ASN A 97 16.28 4.54 3.57
N PRO A 98 16.12 4.53 2.23
CA PRO A 98 15.62 3.35 1.52
C PRO A 98 16.44 2.08 1.73
N ALA A 99 17.72 2.19 2.12
CA ALA A 99 18.60 1.05 2.37
C ALA A 99 18.25 0.27 3.65
N ASP A 100 17.46 0.84 4.56
CA ASP A 100 16.98 0.17 5.77
C ASP A 100 15.88 -0.87 5.46
N TYR A 101 15.38 -0.87 4.23
CA TYR A 101 14.35 -1.79 3.75
C TYR A 101 14.93 -2.61 2.60
N ALA A 102 14.60 -3.89 2.48
CA ALA A 102 15.04 -4.66 1.32
C ALA A 102 14.14 -4.38 0.11
N ILE A 103 14.36 -3.23 -0.54
CA ILE A 103 13.52 -2.77 -1.65
C ILE A 103 14.08 -3.21 -3.01
N ARG A 104 13.21 -3.70 -3.90
CA ARG A 104 13.54 -4.02 -5.30
C ARG A 104 12.57 -3.33 -6.26
N MET A 105 13.09 -2.79 -7.36
CA MET A 105 12.24 -2.36 -8.48
C MET A 105 11.61 -3.59 -9.13
N ILE A 106 10.30 -3.54 -9.39
CA ILE A 106 9.55 -4.64 -10.01
C ILE A 106 9.27 -4.34 -11.48
N ASP A 107 8.75 -3.16 -11.79
CA ASP A 107 8.30 -2.83 -13.14
C ASP A 107 8.14 -1.30 -13.30
N GLN A 108 8.06 -0.85 -14.54
CA GLN A 108 7.68 0.50 -14.89
C GLN A 108 6.40 0.48 -15.74
N VAL A 109 5.27 0.79 -15.11
CA VAL A 109 3.95 0.68 -15.74
C VAL A 109 3.46 2.06 -16.15
N LYS A 110 3.02 2.18 -17.41
CA LYS A 110 2.37 3.39 -17.91
C LYS A 110 0.88 3.33 -17.57
N VAL A 111 0.40 4.26 -16.75
CA VAL A 111 -1.03 4.36 -16.44
C VAL A 111 -1.72 5.10 -17.57
N LYS A 112 -2.85 4.57 -18.07
CA LYS A 112 -3.69 5.31 -19.04
C LYS A 112 -3.99 6.71 -18.47
N GLY A 113 -3.49 7.74 -19.14
CA GLY A 113 -3.72 9.14 -18.79
C GLY A 113 -2.70 9.81 -17.85
N LYS A 114 -1.65 9.13 -17.35
CA LYS A 114 -0.62 9.75 -16.48
C LYS A 114 0.81 9.21 -16.72
N SER A 115 1.81 9.99 -16.28
CA SER A 115 3.24 9.66 -16.34
C SER A 115 3.60 8.33 -15.67
N GLN A 116 4.70 7.72 -16.14
CA GLN A 116 5.20 6.40 -15.73
C GLN A 116 5.18 6.20 -14.21
N LEU A 117 4.63 5.07 -13.75
CA LEU A 117 4.79 4.58 -12.39
C LEU A 117 5.98 3.64 -12.34
N ILE A 118 6.92 3.89 -11.43
CA ILE A 118 7.94 2.91 -11.08
C ILE A 118 7.44 2.17 -9.84
N LEU A 119 7.37 0.85 -9.94
CA LEU A 119 6.88 -0.02 -8.91
C LEU A 119 8.04 -0.58 -8.09
N TRP A 120 7.95 -0.45 -6.77
CA TRP A 120 8.92 -1.01 -5.84
C TRP A 120 8.24 -1.99 -4.90
N LEU A 121 8.94 -3.07 -4.60
CA LEU A 121 8.57 -4.09 -3.62
C LEU A 121 9.52 -4.00 -2.45
N THR A 122 9.02 -4.14 -1.22
CA THR A 122 9.85 -4.31 -0.03
C THR A 122 9.77 -5.77 0.44
N PHE A 123 10.90 -6.38 0.73
CA PHE A 123 11.00 -7.69 1.38
C PHE A 123 11.49 -7.49 2.82
N THR A 124 10.79 -8.07 3.79
CA THR A 124 11.30 -8.41 5.13
C THR A 124 10.35 -9.40 5.76
#